data_AF-A0AAU0LYV2-F1
#
_entry.id   AF-A0AAU0LYV2-F1
#
_cell.length_a   1.000
_cell.length_b   1.000
_cell.length_c   1.000
_cell.angle_alpha   90.00
_cell.angle_beta   90.00
_cell.angle_gamma   90.00
#
_symmetry.space_group_name_H-M   'P 1'
#
loop_
_entity.id
_entity.type
_entity.pdbx_description
1 polymer ?
#
loop_
_entity_poly.entity_id
_entity_poly.type
_entity_poly.pdbx_seq_one_letter_code
_entity_poly.pdbx_strand_id
1 'polypeptide(L)'
;MKTDEKKLVGTLAHFLVSDSDGTALRSFLYSLTYQPSTIRTELVQLLNKWQNKATETVFPGEDLWTDFKQLVESNPDLGVAMIDGCSINDIASFYEEINAVYMSSESWKIGSLDGFDDLLYGGFGTFKDANSHCIVWKDIAHSRASLGVETTLAYYWGKLGAESPFNQTHFQKKFDELKAGRGETYFDIVADIIQSHRKVTWIYNGYPQHKSVYLY
;
A
#
# COMPACT_ATOMS: atom_id res chain seq x y z
N MET A 1 -5.50 11.56 -25.67
CA MET A 1 -5.95 10.17 -25.40
C MET A 1 -7.08 10.28 -24.38
N LYS A 2 -8.23 9.61 -24.56
CA LYS A 2 -9.26 9.58 -23.50
C LYS A 2 -8.63 8.88 -22.30
N THR A 3 -8.50 9.56 -21.17
CA THR A 3 -7.88 8.97 -19.98
C THR A 3 -8.98 8.35 -19.14
N ASP A 4 -9.00 7.03 -19.10
CA ASP A 4 -9.93 6.26 -18.26
C ASP A 4 -9.69 6.62 -16.78
N GLU A 5 -10.75 6.72 -15.98
CA GLU A 5 -10.69 7.09 -14.55
C GLU A 5 -9.61 6.30 -13.78
N LYS A 6 -9.58 4.98 -13.99
CA LYS A 6 -8.57 4.08 -13.40
C LYS A 6 -7.13 4.51 -13.72
N LYS A 7 -6.85 4.97 -14.95
CA LYS A 7 -5.51 5.42 -15.34
C LYS A 7 -5.13 6.72 -14.61
N LEU A 8 -6.07 7.63 -14.41
CA LEU A 8 -5.84 8.86 -13.65
C LEU A 8 -5.54 8.56 -12.19
N VAL A 9 -6.36 7.72 -11.57
CA VAL A 9 -6.20 7.28 -10.18
C VAL A 9 -4.84 6.59 -9.98
N GLY A 10 -4.49 5.64 -10.84
CA GLY A 10 -3.18 4.99 -10.79
C GLY A 10 -2.01 5.95 -10.97
N THR A 11 -2.13 6.91 -11.90
CA THR A 11 -1.08 7.92 -12.12
C THR A 11 -0.90 8.84 -10.91
N LEU A 12 -2.00 9.30 -10.29
CA LEU A 12 -1.94 10.07 -9.04
C LEU A 12 -1.31 9.26 -7.91
N ALA A 13 -1.69 7.99 -7.76
CA ALA A 13 -1.11 7.09 -6.77
C ALA A 13 0.40 6.95 -6.93
N HIS A 14 0.91 6.89 -8.16
CA HIS A 14 2.36 6.90 -8.41
C HIS A 14 3.03 8.18 -7.92
N PHE A 15 2.45 9.35 -8.19
CA PHE A 15 3.00 10.62 -7.71
C PHE A 15 3.00 10.72 -6.18
N LEU A 16 1.99 10.16 -5.52
CA LEU A 16 1.86 10.18 -4.05
C LEU A 16 2.96 9.43 -3.30
N VAL A 17 3.59 8.45 -3.94
CA VAL A 17 4.65 7.63 -3.34
C VAL A 17 6.02 7.90 -3.97
N SER A 18 6.12 8.84 -4.92
CA SER A 18 7.39 9.17 -5.57
C SER A 18 8.07 10.33 -4.85
N ASP A 19 9.40 10.27 -4.70
CA ASP A 19 10.22 11.38 -4.15
C ASP A 19 10.34 12.59 -5.12
N SER A 20 9.37 12.80 -6.01
CA SER A 20 9.42 13.92 -6.95
C SER A 20 9.27 15.25 -6.21
N ASP A 21 10.02 16.26 -6.65
CA ASP A 21 9.92 17.66 -6.21
C ASP A 21 8.58 18.35 -6.59
N GLY A 22 7.56 17.56 -6.95
CA GLY A 22 6.28 18.02 -7.45
C GLY A 22 6.29 18.47 -8.91
N THR A 23 7.44 18.66 -9.56
CA THR A 23 7.53 19.16 -10.95
C THR A 23 6.81 18.24 -11.94
N ALA A 24 7.01 16.93 -11.78
CA ALA A 24 6.37 15.93 -12.63
C ALA A 24 4.85 15.89 -12.40
N LEU A 25 4.39 15.99 -11.15
CA LEU A 25 2.97 16.08 -10.81
C LEU A 25 2.34 17.36 -11.36
N ARG A 26 3.00 18.52 -11.26
CA ARG A 26 2.51 19.78 -11.87
C ARG A 26 2.35 19.63 -13.37
N SER A 27 3.38 19.11 -14.04
CA SER A 27 3.37 18.88 -15.49
C SER A 27 2.22 17.96 -15.89
N PHE A 28 2.00 16.89 -15.12
CA PHE A 28 0.86 16.01 -15.30
C PHE A 28 -0.47 16.75 -15.14
N LEU A 29 -0.69 17.46 -14.03
CA LEU A 29 -1.93 18.18 -13.76
C LEU A 29 -2.23 19.25 -14.82
N TYR A 30 -1.23 19.99 -15.30
CA TYR A 30 -1.42 20.95 -16.39
C TYR A 30 -1.69 20.30 -17.75
N SER A 31 -1.20 19.08 -17.96
CA SER A 31 -1.48 18.31 -19.18
C SER A 31 -2.88 17.71 -19.23
N LEU A 32 -3.58 17.67 -18.08
CA LEU A 32 -4.88 17.03 -17.99
C LEU A 32 -5.92 17.75 -18.85
N THR A 33 -6.38 17.04 -19.88
CA THR A 33 -7.61 17.36 -20.60
C THR A 33 -8.59 16.23 -20.36
N TYR A 34 -9.68 16.48 -19.64
CA TYR A 34 -10.72 15.47 -19.37
C TYR A 34 -12.11 15.94 -19.76
N GLN A 35 -12.97 14.96 -20.09
CA GLN A 35 -14.40 15.17 -20.26
C GLN A 35 -15.12 14.75 -18.97
N PRO A 36 -15.81 15.68 -18.28
CA PRO A 36 -16.48 15.40 -17.00
C PRO A 36 -17.50 14.25 -17.07
N SER A 37 -18.02 13.91 -18.25
CA SER A 37 -19.00 12.84 -18.44
C SER A 37 -18.42 11.42 -18.34
N THR A 38 -17.11 11.26 -18.20
CA THR A 38 -16.42 9.96 -18.21
C THR A 38 -15.67 9.61 -16.92
N ILE A 39 -15.65 10.54 -15.96
CA ILE A 39 -14.94 10.44 -14.69
C ILE A 39 -15.88 10.97 -13.60
N ARG A 40 -15.86 10.38 -12.40
CA ARG A 40 -16.72 10.83 -11.31
C ARG A 40 -16.41 12.26 -10.89
N THR A 41 -17.45 12.96 -10.42
CA THR A 41 -17.38 14.37 -10.05
C THR A 41 -16.34 14.63 -8.96
N GLU A 42 -16.23 13.72 -8.00
CA GLU A 42 -15.33 13.78 -6.86
C GLU A 42 -13.86 13.77 -7.30
N LEU A 43 -13.49 12.91 -8.26
CA LEU A 43 -12.14 12.90 -8.82
C LEU A 43 -11.87 14.18 -9.62
N VAL A 44 -12.84 14.67 -10.40
CA VAL A 44 -12.71 15.95 -11.11
C VAL A 44 -12.51 17.11 -10.14
N GLN A 45 -13.22 17.13 -9.01
CA GLN A 45 -13.06 18.14 -7.96
C GLN A 45 -11.66 18.09 -7.35
N LEU A 46 -11.14 16.90 -7.01
CA LEU A 46 -9.78 16.72 -6.52
C LEU A 46 -8.75 17.23 -7.54
N LEU A 47 -8.88 16.83 -8.81
CA LEU A 47 -7.96 17.25 -9.88
C LEU A 47 -7.96 18.77 -10.08
N ASN A 48 -9.14 19.40 -10.14
CA ASN A 48 -9.25 20.86 -10.24
C ASN A 48 -8.64 21.58 -9.03
N LYS A 49 -8.89 21.08 -7.80
CA LYS A 49 -8.31 21.62 -6.56
C LYS A 49 -6.78 21.65 -6.66
N TRP A 50 -6.17 20.54 -7.05
CA TRP A 50 -4.72 20.39 -7.11
C TRP A 50 -4.09 21.06 -8.32
N GLN A 51 -4.79 21.18 -9.45
CA GLN A 51 -4.35 21.98 -10.60
C GLN A 51 -4.28 23.48 -10.25
N ASN A 52 -5.23 24.00 -9.47
CA ASN A 52 -5.21 25.39 -9.00
C ASN A 52 -4.07 25.66 -8.02
N LYS A 53 -3.81 24.71 -7.10
CA LYS A 53 -2.67 24.76 -6.16
C LYS A 53 -1.31 24.54 -6.82
N ALA A 54 -1.26 24.01 -8.05
CA ALA A 54 -0.02 23.71 -8.77
C ALA A 54 0.81 24.96 -9.15
N THR A 55 0.44 26.15 -8.71
CA THR A 55 1.24 27.39 -8.79
C THR A 55 1.94 27.76 -7.48
N GLU A 56 1.62 27.09 -6.37
CA GLU A 56 2.16 27.37 -5.03
C GLU A 56 3.64 26.97 -4.92
N THR A 57 4.39 27.63 -4.02
CA THR A 57 5.83 27.42 -3.85
C THR A 57 6.19 26.05 -3.25
N VAL A 58 5.31 25.48 -2.41
CA VAL A 58 5.44 24.14 -1.80
C VAL A 58 4.37 23.24 -2.41
N PHE A 59 4.76 22.15 -3.09
CA PHE A 59 3.82 21.29 -3.80
C PHE A 59 4.37 19.89 -4.11
N PRO A 60 3.54 18.84 -4.01
CA PRO A 60 2.31 18.83 -3.24
C PRO A 60 2.67 18.94 -1.74
N GLY A 61 1.97 19.77 -0.97
CA GLY A 61 2.04 19.67 0.48
C GLY A 61 1.49 18.32 0.98
N GLU A 62 1.48 18.08 2.30
CA GLU A 62 0.95 16.83 2.86
C GLU A 62 -0.56 16.60 2.58
N ASP A 63 -1.29 17.63 2.18
CA ASP A 63 -2.73 17.57 1.93
C ASP A 63 -3.14 16.65 0.77
N LEU A 64 -2.28 16.39 -0.24
CA LEU A 64 -2.72 15.60 -1.41
C LEU A 64 -2.95 14.14 -1.04
N TRP A 65 -2.10 13.60 -0.15
CA TRP A 65 -2.28 12.27 0.39
C TRP A 65 -3.62 12.15 1.11
N THR A 66 -3.94 13.12 1.98
CA THR A 66 -5.17 13.16 2.75
C THR A 66 -6.41 13.29 1.85
N ASP A 67 -6.39 14.22 0.89
CA ASP A 67 -7.50 14.41 -0.06
C ASP A 67 -7.75 13.14 -0.90
N PHE A 68 -6.67 12.50 -1.36
CA PHE A 68 -6.77 11.28 -2.16
C PHE A 68 -7.24 10.09 -1.30
N LYS A 69 -6.78 9.99 -0.04
CA LYS A 69 -7.25 9.00 0.93
C LYS A 69 -8.76 9.12 1.17
N GLN A 70 -9.25 10.34 1.39
CA GLN A 70 -10.69 10.58 1.54
C GLN A 70 -11.49 10.19 0.29
N LEU A 71 -10.96 10.47 -0.91
CA LEU A 71 -11.59 10.07 -2.16
C LEU A 71 -11.73 8.55 -2.24
N VAL A 72 -10.66 7.78 -2.01
CA VAL A 72 -10.68 6.32 -2.18
C VAL A 72 -11.48 5.61 -1.09
N GLU A 73 -11.44 6.09 0.15
CA GLU A 73 -12.23 5.54 1.26
C GLU A 73 -13.74 5.71 1.03
N SER A 74 -14.14 6.84 0.42
CA SER A 74 -15.53 7.09 0.05
C SER A 74 -15.95 6.34 -1.23
N ASN A 75 -15.00 5.77 -1.96
CA ASN A 75 -15.19 5.17 -3.29
C ASN A 75 -14.38 3.87 -3.43
N PRO A 76 -14.71 2.80 -2.67
CA PRO A 76 -13.95 1.56 -2.67
C PRO A 76 -13.95 0.84 -4.03
N ASP A 77 -14.90 1.15 -4.91
CA ASP A 77 -14.95 0.65 -6.29
C ASP A 77 -13.78 1.13 -7.16
N LEU A 78 -13.07 2.19 -6.74
CA LEU A 78 -11.80 2.59 -7.34
C LEU A 78 -10.71 1.54 -7.15
N GLY A 79 -10.86 0.63 -6.19
CA GLY A 79 -9.95 -0.48 -5.96
C GLY A 79 -8.57 -0.01 -5.52
N VAL A 80 -8.48 0.96 -4.61
CA VAL A 80 -7.21 1.50 -4.11
C VAL A 80 -7.16 1.43 -2.59
N ALA A 81 -6.24 0.63 -2.07
CA ALA A 81 -5.88 0.56 -0.67
C ALA A 81 -4.69 1.50 -0.41
N MET A 82 -4.84 2.45 0.51
CA MET A 82 -3.78 3.40 0.87
C MET A 82 -3.18 3.06 2.22
N ILE A 83 -1.90 2.70 2.22
CA ILE A 83 -1.13 2.33 3.40
C ILE A 83 -0.16 3.47 3.74
N ASP A 84 -0.26 3.98 4.97
CA ASP A 84 0.70 4.92 5.54
C ASP A 84 1.85 4.17 6.21
N GLY A 85 3.00 4.14 5.53
CA GLY A 85 4.17 3.44 6.02
C GLY A 85 4.75 4.01 7.29
N CYS A 86 4.56 5.31 7.57
CA CYS A 86 5.03 5.96 8.81
C CYS A 86 4.25 5.50 10.05
N SER A 87 3.03 4.98 9.87
CA SER A 87 2.24 4.40 10.97
C SER A 87 2.75 3.02 11.40
N ILE A 88 3.62 2.39 10.61
CA ILE A 88 4.10 1.01 10.84
C ILE A 88 5.44 1.04 11.55
N ASN A 89 5.42 0.77 12.86
CA ASN A 89 6.58 0.81 13.75
C ASN A 89 7.01 -0.58 14.24
N ASP A 90 6.14 -1.58 14.08
CA ASP A 90 6.34 -2.98 14.44
C ASP A 90 5.25 -3.85 13.78
N ILE A 91 5.22 -5.15 14.10
CA ILE A 91 4.22 -6.09 13.55
C ILE A 91 2.79 -5.75 14.00
N ALA A 92 2.60 -5.23 15.22
CA ALA A 92 1.27 -4.92 15.73
C ALA A 92 0.66 -3.74 14.97
N SER A 93 1.41 -2.65 14.85
CA SER A 93 1.03 -1.46 14.08
C SER A 93 0.89 -1.74 12.57
N PHE A 94 1.64 -2.70 12.02
CA PHE A 94 1.37 -3.22 10.66
C PHE A 94 -0.05 -3.76 10.54
N TYR A 95 -0.47 -4.68 11.42
CA TYR A 95 -1.83 -5.20 11.36
C TYR A 95 -2.88 -4.14 11.70
N GLU A 96 -2.60 -3.18 12.58
CA GLU A 96 -3.51 -2.05 12.83
C GLU A 96 -3.78 -1.26 11.54
N GLU A 97 -2.73 -0.89 10.80
CA GLU A 97 -2.86 -0.18 9.52
C GLU A 97 -3.59 -1.03 8.47
N ILE A 98 -3.20 -2.30 8.29
CA ILE A 98 -3.89 -3.18 7.33
C ILE A 98 -5.37 -3.35 7.69
N ASN A 99 -5.71 -3.55 8.96
CA ASN A 99 -7.11 -3.68 9.39
C ASN A 99 -7.88 -2.36 9.20
N ALA A 100 -7.26 -1.20 9.42
CA ALA A 100 -7.91 0.09 9.17
C ALA A 100 -8.27 0.27 7.68
N VAL A 101 -7.37 -0.14 6.78
CA VAL A 101 -7.53 0.02 5.34
C VAL A 101 -8.48 -1.03 4.74
N TYR A 102 -8.37 -2.28 5.16
CA TYR A 102 -9.06 -3.40 4.53
C TYR A 102 -10.24 -3.96 5.31
N MET A 103 -10.26 -3.81 6.63
CA MET A 103 -11.18 -4.55 7.50
C MET A 103 -12.18 -3.63 8.20
N SER A 104 -12.27 -2.35 7.81
CA SER A 104 -13.15 -1.37 8.45
C SER A 104 -14.65 -1.73 8.37
N SER A 105 -15.05 -2.52 7.37
CA SER A 105 -16.42 -3.05 7.23
C SER A 105 -16.64 -4.41 7.91
N GLU A 106 -15.60 -5.03 8.46
CA GLU A 106 -15.66 -6.35 9.07
C GLU A 106 -15.78 -6.24 10.60
N SER A 107 -16.43 -7.22 11.23
CA SER A 107 -16.58 -7.27 12.69
C SER A 107 -15.37 -7.89 13.41
N TRP A 108 -14.37 -8.30 12.65
CA TRP A 108 -13.18 -9.02 13.12
C TRP A 108 -11.93 -8.47 12.42
N LYS A 109 -10.75 -8.81 12.97
CA LYS A 109 -9.46 -8.33 12.50
C LYS A 109 -8.54 -9.49 12.14
N ILE A 110 -7.72 -9.31 11.11
CA ILE A 110 -6.59 -10.21 10.84
C ILE A 110 -5.42 -9.90 11.80
N GLY A 111 -4.57 -10.89 12.04
CA GLY A 111 -3.40 -10.75 12.93
C GLY A 111 -2.28 -11.75 12.62
N SER A 112 -2.25 -12.29 11.41
CA SER A 112 -1.26 -13.29 10.97
C SER A 112 -0.94 -13.11 9.48
N LEU A 113 0.22 -13.65 9.07
CA LEU A 113 0.66 -13.62 7.68
C LEU A 113 -0.30 -14.42 6.79
N ASP A 114 -0.80 -15.55 7.27
CA ASP A 114 -1.83 -16.32 6.57
C ASP A 114 -3.11 -15.50 6.37
N GLY A 115 -3.55 -14.77 7.41
CA GLY A 115 -4.73 -13.89 7.29
C GLY A 115 -4.50 -12.71 6.35
N PHE A 116 -3.26 -12.21 6.26
CA PHE A 116 -2.88 -11.20 5.27
C PHE A 116 -2.84 -11.77 3.85
N ASP A 117 -2.32 -12.99 3.66
CA ASP A 117 -2.32 -13.69 2.38
C ASP A 117 -3.75 -13.97 1.88
N ASP A 118 -4.60 -14.49 2.78
CA ASP A 118 -6.03 -14.73 2.53
C ASP A 118 -6.77 -13.45 2.14
N LEU A 119 -6.47 -12.34 2.82
CA LEU A 119 -7.07 -11.03 2.53
C LEU A 119 -6.82 -10.59 1.08
N LEU A 120 -5.63 -10.88 0.53
CA LEU A 120 -5.28 -10.49 -0.84
C LEU A 120 -5.89 -11.38 -1.92
N TYR A 121 -6.34 -12.60 -1.58
CA TYR A 121 -7.17 -13.42 -2.46
C TYR A 121 -8.61 -12.88 -2.60
N GLY A 122 -9.08 -12.10 -1.62
CA GLY A 122 -10.44 -11.56 -1.56
C GLY A 122 -11.40 -12.40 -0.71
N GLY A 123 -12.71 -12.23 -0.91
CA GLY A 123 -13.75 -12.95 -0.14
C GLY A 123 -14.15 -12.31 1.20
N PHE A 124 -13.34 -11.39 1.74
CA PHE A 124 -13.71 -10.52 2.87
C PHE A 124 -12.99 -9.17 2.80
N GLY A 125 -13.40 -8.22 3.65
CA GLY A 125 -12.85 -6.87 3.68
C GLY A 125 -13.34 -5.98 2.53
N THR A 126 -12.77 -4.78 2.46
CA THR A 126 -13.16 -3.69 1.54
C THR A 126 -13.19 -4.14 0.07
N PHE A 127 -12.27 -5.01 -0.35
CA PHE A 127 -12.10 -5.41 -1.76
C PHE A 127 -12.52 -6.86 -2.04
N LYS A 128 -13.37 -7.45 -1.19
CA LYS A 128 -13.78 -8.86 -1.29
C LYS A 128 -14.26 -9.32 -2.67
N ASP A 129 -14.98 -8.44 -3.38
CA ASP A 129 -15.60 -8.71 -4.69
C ASP A 129 -14.82 -8.08 -5.86
N ALA A 130 -13.66 -7.45 -5.59
CA ALA A 130 -12.89 -6.79 -6.61
C ALA A 130 -12.15 -7.81 -7.49
N ASN A 131 -12.26 -7.65 -8.83
CA ASN A 131 -11.48 -8.47 -9.77
C ASN A 131 -9.96 -8.27 -9.61
N SER A 132 -9.56 -7.04 -9.25
CA SER A 132 -8.20 -6.60 -8.97
C SER A 132 -8.24 -5.32 -8.14
N HIS A 133 -7.20 -5.04 -7.37
CA HIS A 133 -7.05 -3.77 -6.66
C HIS A 133 -5.58 -3.33 -6.58
N CYS A 134 -5.35 -2.09 -6.15
CA CYS A 134 -4.04 -1.51 -5.95
C CYS A 134 -3.74 -1.36 -4.47
N ILE A 135 -2.49 -1.62 -4.09
CA ILE A 135 -1.90 -1.20 -2.83
C ILE A 135 -1.01 0.00 -3.13
N VAL A 136 -1.29 1.14 -2.53
CA VAL A 136 -0.46 2.35 -2.59
C VAL A 136 0.18 2.52 -1.24
N TRP A 137 1.50 2.33 -1.17
CA TRP A 137 2.23 2.30 0.10
C TRP A 137 3.23 3.46 0.15
N LYS A 138 2.88 4.49 0.93
CA LYS A 138 3.74 5.66 1.15
C LYS A 138 4.76 5.39 2.24
N ASP A 139 5.94 5.99 2.16
CA ASP A 139 6.99 5.88 3.20
C ASP A 139 7.40 4.43 3.50
N ILE A 140 7.39 3.58 2.47
CA ILE A 140 7.68 2.15 2.56
C ILE A 140 9.07 1.84 3.16
N ALA A 141 10.02 2.77 3.03
CA ALA A 141 11.34 2.63 3.64
C ALA A 141 11.26 2.60 5.17
N HIS A 142 10.35 3.37 5.77
CA HIS A 142 10.08 3.32 7.22
C HIS A 142 9.53 1.96 7.61
N SER A 143 8.48 1.48 6.92
CA SER A 143 7.91 0.16 7.18
C SER A 143 8.93 -0.97 7.04
N ARG A 144 9.82 -0.88 6.03
CA ARG A 144 10.90 -1.86 5.83
C ARG A 144 11.90 -1.86 6.98
N ALA A 145 12.25 -0.69 7.50
CA ALA A 145 13.13 -0.58 8.66
C ALA A 145 12.44 -1.14 9.93
N SER A 146 11.19 -0.73 10.18
CA SER A 146 10.38 -1.14 11.33
C SER A 146 10.06 -2.63 11.35
N LEU A 147 9.86 -3.26 10.19
CA LEU A 147 9.62 -4.70 10.05
C LEU A 147 10.89 -5.47 9.65
N GLY A 148 12.06 -4.86 9.87
CA GLY A 148 13.36 -5.40 9.52
C GLY A 148 13.87 -6.48 10.46
N VAL A 149 15.20 -6.67 10.47
CA VAL A 149 15.87 -7.78 11.17
C VAL A 149 15.53 -7.84 12.66
N GLU A 150 15.58 -6.71 13.38
CA GLU A 150 15.35 -6.67 14.83
C GLU A 150 13.95 -7.16 15.20
N THR A 151 12.92 -6.58 14.59
CA THR A 151 11.52 -6.97 14.78
C THR A 151 11.27 -8.43 14.41
N THR A 152 11.91 -8.90 13.35
CA THR A 152 11.76 -10.29 12.89
C THR A 152 12.42 -11.28 13.85
N LEU A 153 13.58 -10.95 14.40
CA LEU A 153 14.24 -11.75 15.44
C LEU A 153 13.39 -11.82 16.71
N ALA A 154 12.81 -10.69 17.15
CA ALA A 154 11.89 -10.66 18.28
C ALA A 154 10.64 -11.51 18.03
N TYR A 155 10.09 -11.46 16.83
CA TYR A 155 8.97 -12.31 16.41
C TYR A 155 9.31 -13.80 16.50
N TYR A 156 10.41 -14.25 15.89
CA TYR A 156 10.83 -15.65 15.95
C TYR A 156 11.17 -16.09 17.37
N TRP A 157 11.82 -15.23 18.15
CA TRP A 157 12.11 -15.52 19.55
C TRP A 157 10.83 -15.77 20.37
N GLY A 158 9.78 -14.97 20.15
CA GLY A 158 8.47 -15.20 20.77
C GLY A 158 7.85 -16.56 20.41
N LYS A 159 8.16 -17.10 19.24
CA LYS A 159 7.70 -18.44 18.78
C LYS A 159 8.52 -19.58 19.39
N LEU A 160 9.67 -19.30 19.99
CA LEU A 160 10.58 -20.27 20.62
C LEU A 160 10.35 -20.43 22.14
N GLY A 161 9.30 -19.82 22.69
CA GLY A 161 8.95 -19.98 24.10
C GLY A 161 8.62 -21.44 24.45
N ALA A 162 8.92 -21.86 25.69
CA ALA A 162 8.75 -23.26 26.13
C ALA A 162 7.31 -23.79 26.01
N GLU A 163 6.31 -22.93 26.10
CA GLU A 163 4.88 -23.27 25.95
C GLU A 163 4.32 -22.93 24.56
N SER A 164 5.19 -22.57 23.62
CA SER A 164 4.77 -22.18 22.26
C SER A 164 4.24 -23.40 21.50
N PRO A 165 3.03 -23.32 20.90
CA PRO A 165 2.48 -24.40 20.08
C PRO A 165 3.17 -24.52 18.71
N PHE A 166 4.11 -23.62 18.40
CA PHE A 166 4.76 -23.53 17.10
C PHE A 166 5.91 -24.54 16.94
N ASN A 167 6.23 -24.88 15.69
CA ASN A 167 7.33 -25.80 15.36
C ASN A 167 8.69 -25.20 15.75
N GLN A 168 9.21 -25.62 16.90
CA GLN A 168 10.46 -25.14 17.49
C GLN A 168 11.65 -25.29 16.56
N THR A 169 11.78 -26.42 15.87
CA THR A 169 12.90 -26.66 14.95
C THR A 169 12.85 -25.72 13.75
N HIS A 170 11.66 -25.48 13.21
CA HIS A 170 11.46 -24.56 12.09
C HIS A 170 11.81 -23.12 12.46
N PHE A 171 11.30 -22.62 13.59
CA PHE A 171 11.55 -21.25 14.02
C PHE A 171 12.99 -21.03 14.48
N GLN A 172 13.64 -22.04 15.07
CA GLN A 172 15.06 -21.97 15.42
C GLN A 172 15.92 -21.82 14.17
N LYS A 173 15.64 -22.63 13.13
CA LYS A 173 16.32 -22.51 11.83
C LYS A 173 16.15 -21.12 11.22
N LYS A 174 14.92 -20.60 11.15
CA LYS A 174 14.64 -19.26 10.60
C LYS A 174 15.34 -18.15 11.40
N PHE A 175 15.38 -18.28 12.73
CA PHE A 175 16.11 -17.36 13.61
C PHE A 175 17.62 -17.37 13.34
N ASP A 176 18.23 -18.56 13.21
CA ASP A 176 19.66 -18.70 12.95
C ASP A 176 20.05 -18.24 11.54
N GLU A 177 19.21 -18.52 10.53
CA GLU A 177 19.38 -18.02 9.17
C GLU A 177 19.34 -16.49 9.11
N LEU A 178 18.37 -15.88 9.80
CA LEU A 178 18.24 -14.42 9.87
C LEU A 178 19.42 -13.77 10.60
N LYS A 179 19.86 -14.34 11.74
CA LYS A 179 21.07 -13.87 12.45
C LYS A 179 22.33 -13.93 11.60
N ALA A 180 22.41 -14.91 10.71
CA ALA A 180 23.53 -15.08 9.81
C ALA A 180 23.41 -14.27 8.50
N GLY A 181 22.41 -13.38 8.40
CA GLY A 181 22.19 -12.51 7.24
C GLY A 181 21.68 -13.23 5.99
N ARG A 182 21.09 -14.43 6.14
CA ARG A 182 20.56 -15.25 5.04
C ARG A 182 19.05 -15.47 5.11
N GLY A 183 18.42 -15.08 6.20
CA GLY A 183 16.97 -15.18 6.39
C GLY A 183 16.23 -13.94 5.90
N GLU A 184 14.95 -14.12 5.61
CA GLU A 184 14.01 -13.06 5.25
C GLU A 184 13.60 -12.26 6.49
N THR A 185 13.45 -10.95 6.33
CA THR A 185 12.78 -10.11 7.32
C THR A 185 11.27 -10.28 7.22
N TYR A 186 10.53 -9.82 8.22
CA TYR A 186 9.08 -9.79 8.21
C TYR A 186 8.56 -8.96 7.03
N PHE A 187 9.23 -7.84 6.73
CA PHE A 187 8.93 -7.04 5.54
C PHE A 187 9.12 -7.83 4.24
N ASP A 188 10.20 -8.61 4.12
CA ASP A 188 10.44 -9.43 2.91
C ASP A 188 9.31 -10.43 2.70
N ILE A 189 8.83 -11.07 3.77
CA ILE A 189 7.70 -12.01 3.69
C ILE A 189 6.41 -11.30 3.27
N VAL A 190 6.12 -10.12 3.85
CA VAL A 190 4.96 -9.30 3.45
C VAL A 190 5.06 -8.89 1.98
N ALA A 191 6.24 -8.49 1.52
CA ALA A 191 6.49 -8.10 0.14
C ALA A 191 6.31 -9.28 -0.84
N ASP A 192 6.78 -10.47 -0.46
CA ASP A 192 6.64 -11.69 -1.25
C ASP A 192 5.18 -12.14 -1.35
N ILE A 193 4.43 -12.05 -0.25
CA ILE A 193 2.98 -12.26 -0.25
C ILE A 193 2.36 -11.34 -1.30
N ILE A 194 2.50 -10.01 -1.20
CA ILE A 194 1.91 -9.05 -2.14
C ILE A 194 2.29 -9.36 -3.60
N GLN A 195 3.57 -9.68 -3.86
CA GLN A 195 4.06 -9.97 -5.21
C GLN A 195 3.53 -11.29 -5.79
N SER A 196 3.18 -12.25 -4.94
CA SER A 196 2.58 -13.52 -5.38
C SER A 196 1.14 -13.35 -5.89
N HIS A 197 0.45 -12.27 -5.49
CA HIS A 197 -0.93 -11.97 -5.87
C HIS A 197 -1.03 -11.19 -7.18
N ARG A 198 -1.25 -11.92 -8.29
CA ARG A 198 -1.35 -11.32 -9.64
C ARG A 198 -2.47 -10.30 -9.83
N LYS A 199 -3.50 -10.34 -8.98
CA LYS A 199 -4.64 -9.41 -8.99
C LYS A 199 -4.37 -8.14 -8.19
N VAL A 200 -3.22 -8.04 -7.53
CA VAL A 200 -2.81 -6.89 -6.74
C VAL A 200 -1.73 -6.13 -7.48
N THR A 201 -1.96 -4.84 -7.73
CA THR A 201 -0.93 -3.92 -8.21
C THR A 201 -0.31 -3.21 -7.02
N TRP A 202 1.00 -3.31 -6.83
CA TRP A 202 1.69 -2.65 -5.72
C TRP A 202 2.41 -1.38 -6.19
N ILE A 203 2.10 -0.23 -5.62
CA ILE A 203 2.63 1.09 -5.99
C ILE A 203 3.35 1.66 -4.77
N TYR A 204 4.67 1.84 -4.89
CA TYR A 204 5.53 2.35 -3.82
C TYR A 204 6.80 3.00 -4.40
N ASN A 205 7.53 3.75 -3.58
CA ASN A 205 8.81 4.33 -3.97
C ASN A 205 9.87 3.23 -4.20
N GLY A 206 10.32 3.05 -5.44
CA GLY A 206 11.22 1.96 -5.84
C GLY A 206 10.58 0.85 -6.67
N TYR A 207 9.29 0.97 -7.02
CA TYR A 207 8.65 0.10 -8.02
C TYR A 207 9.38 0.24 -9.38
N PRO A 208 9.75 -0.85 -10.08
CA PRO A 208 10.45 -0.74 -11.36
C PRO A 208 9.57 -0.02 -12.40
N GLN A 209 10.09 1.07 -12.97
CA GLN A 209 9.42 1.92 -13.97
C GLN A 209 9.09 1.20 -15.31
N HIS A 210 9.45 -0.09 -15.46
CA HIS A 210 9.38 -0.82 -16.73
C HIS A 210 8.22 -1.81 -16.88
N LYS A 211 7.34 -1.98 -15.89
CA LYS A 211 6.05 -2.67 -16.12
C LYS A 211 5.01 -1.62 -16.44
N SER A 212 4.59 -1.55 -17.71
CA SER A 212 3.47 -0.74 -18.16
C SER A 212 2.26 -0.98 -17.25
N VAL A 213 1.94 0.01 -16.44
CA VAL A 213 0.88 -0.05 -15.43
C VAL A 213 -0.46 0.11 -16.14
N TYR A 214 -1.11 -1.00 -16.42
CA TYR A 214 -2.50 -1.03 -16.82
C TYR A 214 -3.27 -1.80 -15.75
N LEU A 215 -4.21 -1.10 -15.10
CA LEU A 215 -5.30 -1.73 -14.37
C LEU A 215 -6.21 -2.35 -15.44
N TYR A 216 -6.07 -3.65 -15.66
CA TYR A 216 -6.93 -4.41 -16.59
C TYR A 216 -8.27 -4.75 -15.93
#